data_AF-A0A955ARF5-F1
#
_entry.id   AF-A0A955ARF5-F1
#
_cell.length_a   1.000
_cell.length_b   1.000
_cell.length_c   1.000
_cell.angle_alpha   90.00
_cell.angle_beta   90.00
_cell.angle_gamma   90.00
#
_symmetry.space_group_name_H-M   'P 1'
#
loop_
_entity.id
_entity.type
_entity.pdbx_description
1 polymer ?
#
loop_
_entity_poly.entity_id
_entity_poly.type
_entity_poly.pdbx_seq_one_letter_code
_entity_poly.pdbx_strand_id
1 'polypeptide(L)'
;MPPSIVLEVLRILKAEVNLRDETRVAEQTKPSVLPQEHQVASTGLKETQDNLRIRTETVIDQLEQLQQDEGKNYGKELKKLETALGAMQDAVDLLAVAETGGGTIAAETEAIEALLITKRSGGGGGGGGGSSPGGGGGEGEANMPSALAGIGDDTLTEERIVDQSTGSSKSGIPEEFRSELDAYFSALEGQAGG
;
A
#
# COMPACT_ATOMS: atom_id res chain seq x y z
N MET A 1 -15.01 -1.71 -16.62
CA MET A 1 -14.43 -0.38 -16.34
C MET A 1 -13.34 -0.09 -17.37
N PRO A 2 -13.15 1.16 -17.85
CA PRO A 2 -12.10 1.49 -18.81
C PRO A 2 -10.68 1.30 -18.22
N PRO A 3 -9.67 0.95 -19.06
CA PRO A 3 -8.30 0.74 -18.58
C PRO A 3 -7.70 1.95 -17.86
N SER A 4 -7.97 3.19 -18.31
CA SER A 4 -7.48 4.42 -17.68
C SER A 4 -7.96 4.57 -16.24
N ILE A 5 -9.25 4.31 -15.99
CA ILE A 5 -9.85 4.37 -14.66
C ILE A 5 -9.26 3.29 -13.75
N VAL A 6 -9.09 2.07 -14.26
CA VAL A 6 -8.48 0.98 -13.50
C VAL A 6 -7.04 1.33 -13.08
N LEU A 7 -6.25 1.92 -13.99
CA LEU A 7 -4.89 2.35 -13.67
C LEU A 7 -4.88 3.43 -12.59
N GLU A 8 -5.81 4.37 -12.61
CA GLU A 8 -5.90 5.41 -11.59
C GLU A 8 -6.28 4.85 -10.22
N VAL A 9 -7.26 3.94 -10.15
CA VAL A 9 -7.59 3.21 -8.91
C VAL A 9 -6.39 2.45 -8.35
N LEU A 10 -5.56 1.84 -9.20
CA LEU A 10 -4.34 1.15 -8.77
C LEU A 10 -3.27 2.10 -8.21
N ARG A 11 -3.14 3.29 -8.80
CA ARG A 11 -2.22 4.33 -8.30
C ARG A 11 -2.67 4.87 -6.95
N ILE A 12 -3.97 5.13 -6.80
CA ILE A 12 -4.56 5.55 -5.53
C ILE A 12 -4.32 4.47 -4.48
N LEU A 13 -4.66 3.21 -4.79
CA LEU A 13 -4.44 2.07 -3.89
C LEU A 13 -2.98 1.94 -3.43
N LYS A 14 -2.02 2.04 -4.35
CA LYS A 14 -0.59 1.96 -3.99
C LYS A 14 -0.20 3.11 -3.06
N ALA A 15 -0.66 4.32 -3.34
CA ALA A 15 -0.38 5.48 -2.51
C ALA A 15 -1.03 5.36 -1.11
N GLU A 16 -2.25 4.83 -1.02
CA GLU A 16 -2.95 4.59 0.24
C GLU A 16 -2.23 3.56 1.13
N VAL A 17 -1.69 2.50 0.53
CA VAL A 17 -0.88 1.50 1.26
C VAL A 17 0.37 2.14 1.84
N ASN A 18 1.07 2.96 1.05
CA ASN A 18 2.26 3.67 1.51
C ASN A 18 1.91 4.65 2.63
N LEU A 19 0.84 5.43 2.47
CA LEU A 19 0.36 6.39 3.46
C LEU A 19 0.08 5.71 4.80
N ARG A 20 -0.60 4.56 4.80
CA ARG A 20 -0.86 3.80 6.03
C ARG A 20 0.42 3.36 6.73
N ASP A 21 1.44 2.98 5.96
CA ASP A 21 2.73 2.61 6.55
C ASP A 21 3.47 3.83 7.11
N GLU A 22 3.36 5.01 6.48
CA GLU A 22 3.85 6.28 7.04
C GLU A 22 3.08 6.69 8.31
N THR A 23 1.76 6.54 8.34
CA THR A 23 0.91 6.79 9.52
C THR A 23 1.31 5.89 10.68
N ARG A 24 1.59 4.61 10.44
CA ARG A 24 2.14 3.69 11.44
C ARG A 24 3.48 4.16 12.00
N VAL A 25 4.36 4.67 11.14
CA VAL A 25 5.66 5.22 11.57
C VAL A 25 5.46 6.48 12.42
N ALA A 26 4.56 7.38 12.02
CA ALA A 26 4.23 8.57 12.81
C ALA A 26 3.72 8.20 14.21
N GLU A 27 2.83 7.22 14.32
CA GLU A 27 2.33 6.75 15.63
C GLU A 27 3.43 6.10 16.48
N GLN A 28 4.29 5.26 15.88
CA GLN A 28 5.38 4.60 16.60
C GLN A 28 6.44 5.58 17.11
N THR A 29 6.65 6.69 16.38
CA THR A 29 7.66 7.71 16.72
C THR A 29 7.12 8.80 17.64
N LYS A 30 5.79 8.96 17.74
CA LYS A 30 5.07 9.87 18.63
C LYS A 30 5.62 10.01 20.05
N PRO A 31 5.99 8.95 20.81
CA PRO A 31 6.54 9.10 22.16
C PRO A 31 7.97 9.67 22.20
N SER A 32 8.67 9.69 21.06
CA SER A 32 10.09 10.10 20.94
C SER A 32 10.28 11.47 20.28
N VAL A 33 9.19 12.11 19.82
CA VAL A 33 9.21 13.41 19.13
C VAL A 33 8.44 14.45 19.93
N LEU A 34 8.68 15.73 19.62
CA LEU A 34 7.92 16.80 20.24
C LEU A 34 6.47 16.81 19.72
N PRO A 35 5.48 17.22 20.54
CA PRO A 35 4.09 17.30 20.09
C PRO A 35 3.89 18.13 18.82
N GLN A 36 4.67 19.20 18.64
CA GLN A 36 4.62 20.05 17.45
C GLN A 36 5.18 19.32 16.22
N GLU A 37 6.22 18.52 16.37
CA GLU A 37 6.79 17.72 15.28
C GLU A 37 5.78 16.65 14.84
N HIS A 38 5.12 15.99 15.79
CA HIS A 38 4.03 15.05 15.50
C HIS A 38 2.87 15.72 14.76
N GLN A 39 2.49 16.93 15.17
CA GLN A 39 1.43 17.69 14.53
C GLN A 39 1.78 18.05 13.08
N VAL A 40 3.03 18.43 12.81
CA VAL A 40 3.52 18.70 11.44
C VAL A 40 3.47 17.42 10.60
N ALA A 41 3.95 16.30 11.15
CA ALA A 41 3.89 15.01 10.46
C ALA A 41 2.44 14.61 10.12
N SER A 42 1.53 14.70 11.10
CA SER A 42 0.10 14.40 10.88
C SER A 42 -0.55 15.33 9.87
N THR A 43 -0.14 16.60 9.80
CA THR A 43 -0.64 17.54 8.78
C THR A 43 -0.20 17.11 7.38
N GLY A 44 1.05 16.67 7.19
CA GLY A 44 1.53 16.15 5.91
C GLY A 44 0.81 14.87 5.48
N LEU A 45 0.55 13.96 6.43
CA LEU A 45 -0.26 12.76 6.19
C LEU A 45 -1.69 13.14 5.79
N LYS A 46 -2.31 14.09 6.50
CA LYS A 46 -3.65 14.63 6.21
C LYS A 46 -3.73 15.16 4.79
N GLU A 47 -2.76 15.97 4.37
CA GLU A 47 -2.72 16.55 3.02
C GLU A 47 -2.60 15.47 1.94
N THR A 48 -1.78 14.45 2.19
CA THR A 48 -1.66 13.29 1.29
C THR A 48 -2.98 12.51 1.21
N GLN A 49 -3.60 12.19 2.35
CA GLN A 49 -4.91 11.51 2.41
C GLN A 49 -5.99 12.29 1.65
N ASP A 50 -6.05 13.61 1.86
CA ASP A 50 -7.03 14.51 1.25
C ASP A 50 -6.87 14.54 -0.28
N ASN A 51 -5.61 14.50 -0.78
CA ASN A 51 -5.35 14.36 -2.21
C ASN A 51 -5.85 13.02 -2.78
N LEU A 52 -5.62 11.91 -2.07
CA LEU A 52 -6.10 10.59 -2.48
C LEU A 52 -7.63 10.51 -2.46
N ARG A 53 -8.28 11.13 -1.48
CA ARG A 53 -9.74 11.30 -1.42
C ARG A 53 -10.27 12.00 -2.66
N ILE A 54 -9.71 13.18 -3.00
CA ILE A 54 -10.13 13.98 -4.16
C ILE A 54 -9.93 13.21 -5.47
N ARG A 55 -8.83 12.47 -5.60
CA ARG A 55 -8.59 11.61 -6.78
C ARG A 55 -9.60 10.48 -6.89
N THR A 56 -10.02 9.90 -5.76
CA THR A 56 -11.07 8.88 -5.71
C THR A 56 -12.42 9.46 -6.11
N GLU A 57 -12.77 10.65 -5.63
CA GLU A 57 -13.97 11.40 -6.03
C GLU A 57 -13.98 11.67 -7.54
N THR A 58 -12.85 12.13 -8.10
CA THR A 58 -12.71 12.35 -9.54
C THR A 58 -12.93 11.06 -10.35
N VAL A 59 -12.48 9.92 -9.84
CA VAL A 59 -12.70 8.61 -10.48
C VAL A 59 -14.18 8.22 -10.43
N ILE A 60 -14.89 8.51 -9.34
CA ILE A 60 -16.33 8.28 -9.22
C ILE A 60 -17.06 9.11 -10.28
N ASP A 61 -16.80 10.42 -10.34
CA ASP A 61 -17.44 11.33 -11.30
C ASP A 61 -17.24 10.87 -12.75
N GLN A 62 -16.02 10.48 -13.10
CA GLN A 62 -15.71 9.95 -14.44
C GLN A 62 -16.48 8.66 -14.75
N LEU A 63 -16.62 7.78 -13.76
CA LEU A 63 -17.31 6.50 -13.93
C LEU A 63 -18.83 6.68 -14.04
N GLU A 64 -19.40 7.62 -13.29
CA GLU A 64 -20.81 8.02 -13.42
C GLU A 64 -21.10 8.63 -14.79
N GLN A 65 -20.25 9.53 -15.25
CA GLN A 65 -20.38 10.13 -16.58
C GLN A 65 -20.35 9.06 -17.68
N LEU A 66 -19.40 8.13 -17.61
CA LEU A 66 -19.32 7.01 -18.56
C LEU A 66 -20.55 6.10 -18.51
N GLN A 67 -21.14 5.88 -17.33
CA GLN A 67 -22.40 5.13 -17.21
C GLN A 67 -23.55 5.85 -17.93
N GLN A 68 -23.63 7.18 -17.83
CA GLN A 68 -24.64 7.98 -18.52
C GLN A 68 -24.42 7.99 -20.04
N ASP A 69 -23.17 8.16 -20.49
CA ASP A 69 -22.82 8.30 -21.90
C ASP A 69 -22.87 6.97 -22.66
N GLU A 70 -22.37 5.89 -22.06
CA GLU A 70 -22.25 4.57 -22.72
C GLU A 70 -23.36 3.59 -22.34
N GLY A 71 -24.23 3.94 -21.38
CA GLY A 71 -25.30 3.07 -20.87
C GLY A 71 -24.80 1.81 -20.14
N LYS A 72 -23.53 1.80 -19.70
CA LYS A 72 -22.92 0.70 -18.94
C LYS A 72 -23.23 0.83 -17.46
N ASN A 73 -23.47 -0.28 -16.79
CA ASN A 73 -23.73 -0.29 -15.35
C ASN A 73 -22.42 -0.49 -14.57
N TYR A 74 -22.06 0.48 -13.73
CA TYR A 74 -20.91 0.43 -12.81
C TYR A 74 -21.33 0.54 -11.34
N GLY A 75 -22.60 0.27 -11.01
CA GLY A 75 -23.13 0.52 -9.67
C GLY A 75 -22.45 -0.25 -8.54
N LYS A 76 -21.84 -1.41 -8.82
CA LYS A 76 -21.08 -2.16 -7.80
C LYS A 76 -19.74 -1.49 -7.51
N GLU A 77 -19.06 -1.04 -8.57
CA GLU A 77 -17.78 -0.34 -8.52
C GLU A 77 -17.93 1.03 -7.88
N LEU A 78 -18.95 1.80 -8.28
CA LEU A 78 -19.30 3.10 -7.70
C LEU A 78 -19.51 2.98 -6.18
N LYS A 79 -20.37 2.04 -5.74
CA LYS A 79 -20.61 1.82 -4.32
C LYS A 79 -19.33 1.52 -3.52
N LYS A 80 -18.38 0.80 -4.13
CA LYS A 80 -17.10 0.47 -3.48
C LYS A 80 -16.14 1.65 -3.48
N LEU A 81 -16.11 2.46 -4.53
CA LEU A 81 -15.38 3.71 -4.55
C LEU A 81 -15.94 4.72 -3.54
N GLU A 82 -17.26 4.82 -3.40
CA GLU A 82 -17.92 5.64 -2.37
C GLU A 82 -17.55 5.18 -0.95
N THR A 83 -17.47 3.86 -0.73
CA THR A 83 -17.00 3.30 0.56
C THR A 83 -15.56 3.73 0.83
N ALA A 84 -14.68 3.64 -0.17
CA ALA A 84 -13.30 4.12 -0.04
C ALA A 84 -13.25 5.62 0.25
N LEU A 85 -14.06 6.42 -0.45
CA LEU A 85 -14.14 7.86 -0.27
C LEU A 85 -14.54 8.24 1.16
N GLY A 86 -15.52 7.56 1.74
CA GLY A 86 -15.94 7.75 3.13
C GLY A 86 -14.82 7.41 4.13
N ALA A 87 -14.17 6.26 3.96
CA ALA A 87 -13.07 5.86 4.84
C ALA A 87 -11.86 6.81 4.73
N MET A 88 -11.55 7.30 3.53
CA MET A 88 -10.52 8.33 3.34
C MET A 88 -10.90 9.66 4.01
N GLN A 89 -12.18 10.04 3.99
CA GLN A 89 -12.66 11.22 4.70
C GLN A 89 -12.50 11.08 6.22
N ASP A 90 -12.84 9.92 6.77
CA ASP A 90 -12.65 9.64 8.20
C ASP A 90 -11.17 9.73 8.58
N ALA A 91 -10.26 9.20 7.75
CA ALA A 91 -8.82 9.34 7.95
C ALA A 91 -8.36 10.80 7.90
N VAL A 92 -8.87 11.62 6.96
CA VAL A 92 -8.60 13.07 6.91
C VAL A 92 -8.99 13.75 8.22
N ASP A 93 -10.18 13.46 8.73
CA ASP A 93 -10.71 14.12 9.92
C ASP A 93 -9.93 13.74 11.19
N LEU A 94 -9.48 12.49 11.27
CA LEU A 94 -8.62 12.01 12.37
C LEU A 94 -7.20 12.62 12.31
N LEU A 95 -6.58 12.64 11.12
CA LEU A 95 -5.26 13.24 10.93
C LEU A 95 -5.29 14.76 11.16
N ALA A 96 -6.42 15.42 10.91
CA ALA A 96 -6.59 16.86 11.19
C ALA A 96 -6.49 17.19 12.69
N VAL A 97 -6.76 16.23 13.58
CA VAL A 97 -6.62 16.37 15.04
C VAL A 97 -5.37 15.66 15.60
N ALA A 98 -4.39 15.37 14.74
CA ALA A 98 -3.14 14.69 15.09
C ALA A 98 -3.32 13.26 15.65
N GLU A 99 -4.41 12.60 15.28
CA GLU A 99 -4.64 11.18 15.56
C GLU A 99 -4.02 10.32 14.44
N THR A 100 -3.00 9.54 14.78
CA THR A 100 -2.26 8.63 13.88
C THR A 100 -2.35 7.16 14.31
N GLY A 101 -3.10 6.88 15.36
CA GLY A 101 -3.23 5.59 16.01
C GLY A 101 -4.24 4.67 15.32
N GLY A 102 -4.81 3.77 16.12
CA GLY A 102 -5.62 2.67 15.61
C GLY A 102 -6.84 3.10 14.80
N GLY A 103 -7.45 4.26 15.13
CA GLY A 103 -8.59 4.79 14.38
C GLY A 103 -8.22 5.16 12.95
N THR A 104 -7.16 5.95 12.78
CA THR A 104 -6.69 6.38 11.46
C THR A 104 -6.22 5.21 10.61
N ILE A 105 -5.42 4.32 11.20
CA ILE A 105 -4.90 3.12 10.50
C ILE A 105 -6.05 2.20 10.06
N ALA A 106 -7.12 2.10 10.85
CA ALA A 106 -8.30 1.32 10.49
C ALA A 106 -9.06 1.95 9.32
N ALA A 107 -9.25 3.26 9.33
CA ALA A 107 -9.90 3.99 8.23
C ALA A 107 -9.10 3.86 6.91
N GLU A 108 -7.79 4.08 6.95
CA GLU A 108 -6.90 3.85 5.79
C GLU A 108 -6.96 2.37 5.31
N THR A 109 -7.06 1.41 6.23
CA THR A 109 -7.20 -0.01 5.88
C THR A 109 -8.54 -0.30 5.20
N GLU A 110 -9.64 0.28 5.68
CA GLU A 110 -10.95 0.16 5.04
C GLU A 110 -10.94 0.76 3.62
N ALA A 111 -10.29 1.90 3.42
CA ALA A 111 -10.10 2.51 2.11
C ALA A 111 -9.34 1.56 1.15
N ILE A 112 -8.23 0.97 1.59
CA ILE A 112 -7.45 -0.02 0.85
C ILE A 112 -8.31 -1.23 0.45
N GLU A 113 -9.09 -1.77 1.38
CA GLU A 113 -9.94 -2.94 1.13
C GLU A 113 -11.04 -2.63 0.11
N ALA A 114 -11.68 -1.47 0.24
CA ALA A 114 -12.70 -1.01 -0.70
C ALA A 114 -12.14 -0.85 -2.12
N LEU A 115 -10.97 -0.21 -2.27
CA LEU A 115 -10.28 -0.06 -3.56
C LEU A 115 -9.86 -1.42 -4.17
N LEU A 116 -9.38 -2.35 -3.35
CA LEU A 116 -9.04 -3.71 -3.80
C LEU A 116 -10.25 -4.48 -4.34
N ILE A 117 -11.43 -4.31 -3.71
CA ILE A 117 -12.67 -4.93 -4.18
C ILE A 117 -13.07 -4.33 -5.54
N THR A 118 -13.00 -3.01 -5.70
CA THR A 118 -13.30 -2.32 -6.97
C THR A 118 -12.46 -2.86 -8.13
N LYS A 119 -11.17 -3.12 -7.89
CA LYS A 119 -10.28 -3.76 -8.87
C LYS A 119 -10.78 -5.16 -9.28
N ARG A 120 -11.15 -6.00 -8.30
CA ARG A 120 -11.58 -7.39 -8.56
C ARG A 120 -12.87 -7.45 -9.38
N SER A 121 -13.79 -6.50 -9.22
CA SER A 121 -15.00 -6.42 -10.04
C SER A 121 -14.74 -5.90 -11.47
N GLY A 122 -13.71 -5.06 -11.65
CA GLY A 122 -13.39 -4.45 -12.95
C GLY A 122 -12.62 -5.35 -13.94
N GLY A 123 -12.09 -6.49 -13.50
CA GLY A 123 -11.30 -7.42 -14.33
C GLY A 123 -12.08 -8.68 -14.71
N GLY A 124 -12.73 -8.68 -15.88
CA GLY A 124 -13.28 -9.92 -16.44
C GLY A 124 -14.43 -9.73 -17.42
N GLY A 125 -14.11 -9.41 -18.67
CA GLY A 125 -14.94 -9.86 -19.79
C GLY A 125 -14.63 -11.34 -20.05
N GLY A 126 -15.53 -12.23 -19.68
CA GLY A 126 -15.41 -13.68 -19.92
C GLY A 126 -16.50 -14.44 -19.17
N GLY A 127 -17.49 -14.95 -19.92
CA GLY A 127 -18.70 -15.56 -19.38
C GLY A 127 -18.52 -16.90 -18.65
N GLY A 128 -19.59 -17.34 -18.00
CA GLY A 128 -19.72 -18.70 -17.46
C GLY A 128 -20.50 -18.71 -16.15
N GLY A 129 -21.78 -19.05 -16.22
CA GLY A 129 -22.65 -19.20 -15.06
C GLY A 129 -22.28 -20.38 -14.16
N GLY A 130 -22.82 -20.37 -12.94
CA GLY A 130 -22.78 -21.54 -12.04
C GLY A 130 -22.81 -21.19 -10.57
N SER A 131 -24.03 -21.01 -10.04
CA SER A 131 -24.51 -21.42 -8.71
C SER A 131 -23.56 -21.39 -7.49
N SER A 132 -23.88 -20.54 -6.50
CA SER A 132 -23.74 -20.89 -5.07
C SER A 132 -24.74 -22.00 -4.68
N PRO A 133 -24.65 -22.71 -3.54
CA PRO A 133 -23.89 -22.38 -2.31
C PRO A 133 -23.16 -23.55 -1.60
N GLY A 134 -22.22 -23.21 -0.72
CA GLY A 134 -21.63 -24.08 0.31
C GLY A 134 -20.28 -23.49 0.73
N GLY A 135 -19.97 -23.16 1.96
CA GLY A 135 -20.51 -23.54 3.26
C GLY A 135 -19.29 -23.82 4.15
N GLY A 136 -19.13 -23.05 5.25
CA GLY A 136 -18.26 -23.44 6.37
C GLY A 136 -16.99 -22.59 6.58
N GLY A 137 -17.06 -21.71 7.59
CA GLY A 137 -16.16 -21.67 8.75
C GLY A 137 -14.69 -21.27 8.55
N GLY A 138 -14.27 -20.23 9.27
CA GLY A 138 -12.86 -20.02 9.63
C GLY A 138 -12.49 -18.56 9.77
N GLU A 139 -12.56 -18.04 10.99
CA GLU A 139 -11.86 -16.83 11.43
C GLU A 139 -10.34 -17.08 11.33
N GLY A 140 -9.57 -16.09 10.86
CA GLY A 140 -8.10 -16.11 10.91
C GLY A 140 -7.48 -15.20 9.86
N GLU A 141 -6.57 -14.32 10.31
CA GLU A 141 -5.84 -13.30 9.56
C GLU A 141 -5.67 -13.58 8.05
N ALA A 142 -6.20 -12.67 7.23
CA ALA A 142 -5.89 -12.61 5.81
C ALA A 142 -4.46 -12.06 5.62
N ASN A 143 -3.49 -12.97 5.70
CA ASN A 143 -2.18 -12.78 5.10
C ASN A 143 -2.41 -12.58 3.59
N MET A 144 -2.19 -11.37 3.07
CA MET A 144 -2.34 -11.02 1.66
C MET A 144 -0.97 -10.99 0.96
N PRO A 145 -0.39 -12.14 0.54
CA PRO A 145 0.75 -12.10 -0.34
C PRO A 145 0.28 -12.00 -1.80
N SER A 146 1.01 -11.21 -2.59
CA SER A 146 1.05 -11.30 -4.05
C SER A 146 -0.11 -10.68 -4.85
N ALA A 147 -0.39 -9.38 -4.65
CA ALA A 147 -1.08 -8.55 -5.66
C ALA A 147 -0.21 -7.42 -6.24
N LEU A 148 1.01 -7.24 -5.72
CA LEU A 148 1.93 -6.14 -6.06
C LEU A 148 3.20 -6.59 -6.82
N ALA A 149 3.29 -7.86 -7.20
CA ALA A 149 4.40 -8.37 -8.00
C ALA A 149 4.12 -8.12 -9.49
N GLY A 150 4.47 -6.93 -10.01
CA GLY A 150 4.41 -6.71 -11.47
C GLY A 150 4.34 -5.26 -11.96
N ILE A 151 4.44 -4.25 -11.10
CA ILE A 151 4.54 -2.87 -11.57
C ILE A 151 6.03 -2.49 -11.55
N GLY A 152 6.61 -2.53 -12.75
CA GLY A 152 7.99 -2.14 -13.02
C GLY A 152 8.30 -0.76 -12.45
N ASP A 153 9.45 -0.73 -11.81
CA ASP A 153 10.08 0.40 -11.16
C ASP A 153 10.60 1.40 -12.21
N ASP A 154 10.11 2.63 -12.12
CA ASP A 154 10.75 3.78 -12.76
C ASP A 154 10.37 5.02 -11.95
N THR A 155 11.11 5.25 -10.86
CA THR A 155 11.63 6.57 -10.42
C THR A 155 12.34 6.46 -9.07
N LEU A 156 13.66 6.67 -9.10
CA LEU A 156 14.51 7.28 -8.08
C LEU A 156 14.54 6.61 -6.68
N THR A 157 15.41 5.60 -6.55
CA THR A 157 15.81 5.05 -5.26
C THR A 157 16.93 5.91 -4.65
N GLU A 158 16.65 6.68 -3.61
CA GLU A 158 17.68 7.04 -2.62
C GLU A 158 17.91 5.82 -1.71
N GLU A 159 19.18 5.41 -1.60
CA GLU A 159 19.62 4.29 -0.77
C GLU A 159 19.20 4.47 0.69
N ARG A 160 18.30 3.60 1.14
CA ARG A 160 18.19 3.24 2.56
C ARG A 160 18.55 1.77 2.70
N ILE A 161 19.83 1.51 3.00
CA ILE A 161 20.31 0.20 3.43
C ILE A 161 19.68 -0.08 4.79
N VAL A 162 18.72 -1.00 4.83
CA VAL A 162 18.19 -1.57 6.07
C VAL A 162 18.75 -2.98 6.20
N ASP A 163 19.53 -3.16 7.27
CA ASP A 163 20.08 -4.42 7.73
C ASP A 163 18.92 -5.40 8.02
N GLN A 164 18.79 -6.43 7.17
CA GLN A 164 17.81 -7.50 7.33
C GLN A 164 18.46 -8.64 8.10
N SER A 165 18.05 -8.79 9.35
CA SER A 165 18.29 -9.98 10.16
C SER A 165 17.80 -11.24 9.44
N THR A 166 18.51 -12.36 9.54
CA THR A 166 17.84 -13.65 9.82
C THR A 166 18.77 -14.57 10.60
N GLY A 167 18.23 -15.11 11.69
CA GLY A 167 18.91 -16.08 12.54
C GLY A 167 18.78 -17.52 12.03
N SER A 168 19.78 -18.31 12.41
CA SER A 168 19.82 -19.77 12.53
C SER A 168 19.77 -20.62 11.25
N SER A 169 20.93 -21.17 10.87
CA SER A 169 21.18 -22.62 10.91
C SER A 169 22.60 -22.95 10.42
N LYS A 170 23.22 -23.90 11.11
CA LYS A 170 24.60 -24.36 10.96
C LYS A 170 24.65 -25.41 9.84
N SER A 171 25.30 -25.14 8.71
CA SER A 171 25.86 -26.18 7.84
C SER A 171 26.93 -25.58 6.92
N GLY A 172 28.00 -26.34 6.69
CA GLY A 172 29.35 -25.86 6.37
C GLY A 172 29.47 -24.96 5.13
N ILE A 173 30.13 -23.81 5.33
CA ILE A 173 30.70 -23.00 4.25
C ILE A 173 31.74 -23.88 3.52
N PRO A 174 31.59 -24.14 2.20
CA PRO A 174 32.57 -24.84 1.38
C PRO A 174 33.92 -24.13 1.40
N GLU A 175 35.02 -24.87 1.35
CA GLU A 175 36.36 -24.34 1.56
C GLU A 175 36.74 -23.27 0.52
N GLU A 176 36.18 -23.36 -0.69
CA GLU A 176 36.43 -22.40 -1.76
C GLU A 176 35.98 -20.96 -1.39
N PHE A 177 34.88 -20.83 -0.63
CA PHE A 177 34.36 -19.53 -0.21
C PHE A 177 35.20 -18.88 0.90
N ARG A 178 35.97 -19.65 1.67
CA ARG A 178 36.87 -19.08 2.70
C ARG A 178 38.12 -18.49 2.05
N SER A 179 38.70 -19.18 1.07
CA SER A 179 39.90 -18.69 0.38
C SER A 179 39.63 -17.41 -0.43
N GLU A 180 38.44 -17.27 -1.01
CA GLU A 180 38.07 -16.07 -1.75
C GLU A 180 37.81 -14.87 -0.83
N LEU A 181 37.23 -15.10 0.35
CA LEU A 181 37.03 -14.05 1.36
C LEU A 181 38.36 -13.57 1.95
N ASP A 182 39.29 -14.46 2.30
CA ASP A 182 40.60 -14.06 2.81
C ASP A 182 41.43 -13.30 1.76
N ALA A 183 41.33 -13.69 0.47
CA ALA A 183 41.95 -12.95 -0.63
C ALA A 183 41.34 -11.54 -0.80
N TYR A 184 40.02 -11.41 -0.62
CA TYR A 184 39.32 -10.13 -0.68
C TYR A 184 39.71 -9.21 0.48
N PHE A 185 39.81 -9.72 1.71
CA PHE A 185 40.26 -8.93 2.87
C PHE A 185 41.73 -8.52 2.77
N SER A 186 42.60 -9.41 2.26
CA SER A 186 44.02 -9.09 2.03
C SER A 186 44.22 -8.00 0.97
N ALA A 187 43.35 -7.95 -0.05
CA ALA A 187 43.36 -6.89 -1.05
C ALA A 187 42.86 -5.53 -0.49
N LEU A 188 41.91 -5.57 0.45
CA LEU A 188 41.39 -4.37 1.13
C LEU A 188 42.39 -3.79 2.14
N GLU A 189 43.11 -4.63 2.90
CA GLU A 189 44.15 -4.16 3.83
C GLU A 189 45.41 -3.67 3.09
N GLY A 190 45.71 -4.21 1.90
CA GLY A 190 46.81 -3.77 1.06
C GLY A 190 46.65 -2.37 0.44
N GLN A 191 45.43 -1.81 0.43
CA GLN A 191 45.14 -0.49 -0.14
C GLN A 191 44.90 0.60 0.94
N ALA A 192 45.13 0.28 2.21
CA ALA A 192 45.10 1.23 3.32
C ALA A 192 46.49 1.55 3.92
N GLY A 193 47.57 1.07 3.31
CA GLY A 193 48.95 1.32 3.73
C GLY A 193 49.91 1.51 2.57
N GLY A 194 49.96 2.72 2.01
CA GLY A 194 50.90 3.17 0.98
C GLY A 194 50.72 4.63 0.62
#